data_AF-A0A968P6Z5-F1
#
_entry.id   AF-A0A968P6Z5-F1
#
_cell.length_a   1.000
_cell.length_b   1.000
_cell.length_c   1.000
_cell.angle_alpha   90.00
_cell.angle_beta   90.00
_cell.angle_gamma   90.00
#
_symmetry.space_group_name_H-M   'P 1'
#
loop_
_entity.id
_entity.type
_entity.pdbx_description
1 polymer ?
#
loop_
_entity_poly.entity_id
_entity_poly.type
_entity_poly.pdbx_seq_one_letter_code
_entity_poly.pdbx_strand_id
1 'polypeptide(L)'
;MAEEHDKSYRLLFSYPRMVENLLRRYVGGGWIENLDFATLEKVSERDVNDYLVRREKDLLWRLRFCDPATAELSWFYVYVHLELQATSEAFMALRMATHKLLLLQDLVRRNELAPAGKLPPVLSVVVYTGKAPWKEARSLEELMEPLPGAALGEATEGFGLLSYH
;
A
#
# COMPACT_ATOMS: atom_id res chain seq x y z
N MET A 1 10.75 25.38 0.72
CA MET A 1 11.71 24.42 0.10
C MET A 1 11.26 22.96 0.23
N ALA A 2 10.98 22.40 1.42
CA ALA A 2 10.45 21.02 1.52
C ALA A 2 9.03 20.88 0.94
N GLU A 3 8.16 21.87 1.15
CA GLU A 3 6.78 21.89 0.61
C GLU A 3 6.69 22.05 -0.91
N GLU A 4 7.62 22.79 -1.54
CA GLU A 4 7.64 22.94 -3.01
C GLU A 4 8.10 21.66 -3.72
N HIS A 5 9.06 20.93 -3.12
CA HIS A 5 9.44 19.61 -3.60
C HIS A 5 8.30 18.60 -3.43
N ASP A 6 7.62 18.58 -2.27
CA ASP A 6 6.45 17.72 -2.03
C ASP A 6 5.36 17.95 -3.11
N LYS A 7 5.05 19.22 -3.43
CA LYS A 7 4.10 19.57 -4.50
C LYS A 7 4.55 19.12 -5.90
N SER A 8 5.85 19.25 -6.21
CA SER A 8 6.39 18.90 -7.52
C SER A 8 6.39 17.38 -7.73
N TYR A 9 6.77 16.60 -6.71
CA TYR A 9 6.72 15.14 -6.79
C TYR A 9 5.27 14.62 -6.77
N ARG A 10 4.35 15.28 -6.05
CA ARG A 10 2.92 14.96 -6.17
C ARG A 10 2.41 15.13 -7.58
N LEU A 11 2.77 16.22 -8.26
CA LEU A 11 2.40 16.42 -9.66
C LEU A 11 2.97 15.30 -10.53
N LEU A 12 4.23 14.91 -10.34
CA LEU A 12 4.82 13.80 -11.08
C LEU A 12 4.06 12.49 -10.87
N PHE A 13 3.77 12.12 -9.62
CA PHE A 13 3.04 10.89 -9.30
C PHE A 13 1.52 11.00 -9.47
N SER A 14 1.01 12.14 -9.96
CA SER A 14 -0.36 12.24 -10.46
C SER A 14 -0.51 11.66 -11.88
N TYR A 15 0.60 11.41 -12.58
CA TYR A 15 0.60 10.82 -13.92
C TYR A 15 0.79 9.29 -13.85
N PRO A 16 -0.10 8.49 -14.48
CA PRO A 16 -0.03 7.02 -14.44
C PRO A 16 1.33 6.47 -14.88
N ARG A 17 1.95 7.07 -15.89
CA ARG A 17 3.28 6.66 -16.40
C ARG A 17 4.38 6.70 -15.33
N MET A 18 4.30 7.62 -14.37
CA MET A 18 5.28 7.69 -13.28
C MET A 18 5.11 6.55 -12.29
N VAL A 19 3.86 6.18 -11.99
CA VAL A 19 3.55 5.03 -11.14
C VAL A 19 3.96 3.73 -11.85
N GLU A 20 3.67 3.58 -13.14
CA GLU A 20 4.14 2.44 -13.93
C GLU A 20 5.67 2.29 -13.87
N ASN A 21 6.41 3.37 -14.15
CA ASN A 21 7.88 3.34 -14.10
C ASN A 21 8.40 3.00 -12.70
N LEU A 22 7.75 3.51 -11.65
CA LEU A 22 8.10 3.18 -10.27
C LEU A 22 7.96 1.67 -10.02
N LEU A 23 6.81 1.10 -10.36
CA LEU A 23 6.51 -0.32 -10.17
C LEU A 23 7.50 -1.21 -10.94
N ARG A 24 7.74 -0.91 -12.22
CA ARG A 24 8.65 -1.68 -13.06
C ARG A 24 10.11 -1.62 -12.61
N ARG A 25 10.59 -0.46 -12.16
CA ARG A 25 12.03 -0.24 -11.89
C ARG A 25 12.45 -0.50 -10.45
N TYR A 26 11.56 -0.26 -9.48
CA TYR A 26 11.94 -0.24 -8.07
C TYR A 26 11.28 -1.34 -7.24
N VAL A 27 10.09 -1.81 -7.62
CA VAL A 27 9.43 -2.92 -6.92
C VAL A 27 9.89 -4.26 -7.51
N GLY A 28 9.82 -4.38 -8.84
CA GLY A 28 10.27 -5.57 -9.55
C GLY A 28 9.51 -6.86 -9.19
N GLY A 29 10.01 -7.99 -9.71
CA GLY A 29 9.41 -9.32 -9.53
C GLY A 29 8.57 -9.78 -10.72
N GLY A 30 8.56 -11.08 -11.00
CA GLY A 30 7.90 -11.65 -12.19
C GLY A 30 6.39 -11.36 -12.27
N TRP A 31 5.73 -11.11 -11.13
CA TRP A 31 4.32 -10.75 -11.08
C TRP A 31 4.01 -9.37 -11.68
N ILE A 32 5.00 -8.48 -11.82
CA ILE A 32 4.81 -7.16 -12.45
C ILE A 32 4.47 -7.29 -13.95
N GLU A 33 4.96 -8.35 -14.61
CA GLU A 33 4.67 -8.62 -16.02
C GLU A 33 3.19 -8.95 -16.27
N ASN A 34 2.49 -9.40 -15.22
CA ASN A 34 1.08 -9.77 -15.23
C ASN A 34 0.15 -8.60 -14.87
N LEU A 35 0.69 -7.40 -14.63
CA LEU A 35 -0.10 -6.20 -14.38
C LEU A 35 -0.51 -5.55 -15.70
N ASP A 36 -1.80 -5.29 -15.87
CA ASP A 36 -2.34 -4.53 -16.99
C ASP A 36 -2.27 -3.03 -16.71
N PHE A 37 -1.16 -2.40 -17.08
CA PHE A 37 -0.94 -0.97 -16.90
C PHE A 37 -1.88 -0.08 -17.73
N ALA A 38 -2.58 -0.62 -18.75
CA ALA A 38 -3.62 0.14 -19.45
C ALA A 38 -4.84 0.41 -18.56
N THR A 39 -5.01 -0.37 -17.49
CA THR A 39 -6.09 -0.23 -16.50
C THR A 39 -5.68 0.59 -15.28
N LEU A 40 -4.45 1.14 -15.26
CA LEU A 40 -3.93 1.91 -14.15
C LEU A 40 -4.72 3.21 -13.99
N GLU A 41 -5.44 3.32 -12.88
CA GLU A 41 -6.26 4.47 -12.56
C GLU A 41 -6.07 4.95 -11.13
N LYS A 42 -6.27 6.25 -10.93
CA LYS A 42 -6.23 6.87 -9.62
C LYS A 42 -7.57 6.63 -8.93
N VAL A 43 -7.54 6.07 -7.72
CA VAL A 43 -8.75 5.87 -6.91
C VAL A 43 -9.22 7.24 -6.41
N SER A 44 -10.50 7.56 -6.63
CA SER A 44 -11.03 8.88 -6.28
C SER A 44 -11.38 8.98 -4.80
N GLU A 45 -11.44 10.22 -4.33
CA GLU A 45 -11.82 10.61 -2.97
C GLU A 45 -13.20 10.09 -2.53
N ARG A 46 -14.10 9.83 -3.48
CA ARG A 46 -15.46 9.34 -3.23
C ARG A 46 -15.51 7.82 -3.13
N ASP A 47 -14.46 7.15 -3.62
CA ASP A 47 -14.38 5.70 -3.73
C ASP A 47 -13.70 5.06 -2.51
N VAL A 48 -13.31 5.85 -1.49
CA VAL A 48 -12.79 5.35 -0.23
C VAL A 48 -13.39 6.16 0.93
N ASN A 49 -13.62 5.54 2.09
CA ASN A 49 -14.11 6.23 3.28
C ASN A 49 -13.33 7.54 3.58
N ASP A 50 -14.05 8.63 3.86
CA ASP A 50 -13.56 10.01 4.06
C ASP A 50 -12.27 10.15 4.89
N TYR A 51 -12.05 9.25 5.87
CA TYR A 51 -10.88 9.29 6.73
C TYR A 51 -9.56 8.99 6.01
N LEU A 52 -9.56 8.18 4.95
CA LEU A 52 -8.36 7.83 4.18
C LEU A 52 -7.90 8.99 3.29
N VAL A 53 -8.89 9.69 2.75
CA VAL A 53 -8.73 10.70 1.70
C VAL A 53 -8.45 12.09 2.28
N ARG A 54 -8.92 12.37 3.51
CA ARG A 54 -8.70 13.66 4.18
C ARG A 54 -7.23 13.97 4.50
N ARG A 55 -6.31 13.05 4.25
CA ARG A 55 -4.87 13.33 4.26
C ARG A 55 -4.46 13.73 2.85
N GLU A 56 -4.36 15.04 2.60
CA GLU A 56 -4.05 15.71 1.32
C GLU A 56 -2.81 15.19 0.55
N LYS A 57 -2.08 14.21 1.08
CA LYS A 57 -0.78 13.72 0.59
C LYS A 57 -0.82 12.34 -0.07
N ASP A 58 -1.89 11.58 0.10
CA ASP A 58 -1.92 10.17 -0.29
C ASP A 58 -2.36 9.98 -1.75
N LEU A 59 -1.57 9.23 -2.51
CA LEU A 59 -1.86 8.87 -3.88
C LEU A 59 -2.20 7.38 -3.93
N LEU A 60 -3.49 7.08 -4.03
CA LEU A 60 -3.99 5.72 -4.19
C LEU A 60 -4.29 5.42 -5.65
N TRP A 61 -3.71 4.33 -6.13
CA TRP A 61 -3.85 3.82 -7.49
C TRP A 61 -4.37 2.39 -7.45
N ARG A 62 -5.02 1.96 -8.52
CA ARG A 62 -5.31 0.55 -8.75
C ARG A 62 -5.10 0.17 -10.20
N LEU A 63 -4.79 -1.10 -10.43
CA LEU A 63 -4.68 -1.69 -11.75
C LEU A 63 -5.02 -3.17 -11.68
N ARG A 64 -5.38 -3.76 -12.82
CA ARG A 64 -5.71 -5.18 -12.88
C ARG A 64 -4.45 -6.01 -12.91
N PHE A 65 -4.49 -7.11 -12.16
CA PHE A 65 -3.57 -8.22 -12.28
C PHE A 65 -4.29 -9.37 -12.99
N CYS A 66 -3.65 -9.91 -14.01
CA CYS A 66 -4.15 -10.99 -14.84
C CYS A 66 -3.08 -12.09 -14.85
N ASP A 67 -3.31 -13.20 -14.15
CA ASP A 67 -2.38 -14.31 -14.18
C ASP A 67 -2.60 -15.16 -15.45
N PRO A 68 -1.61 -15.25 -16.36
CA PRO A 68 -1.73 -16.03 -17.59
C PRO A 68 -1.93 -17.54 -17.34
N ALA A 69 -1.55 -18.03 -16.14
CA ALA A 69 -1.66 -19.43 -15.77
C ALA A 69 -3.05 -19.82 -15.24
N THR A 70 -3.87 -18.84 -14.85
CA THR A 70 -5.27 -19.05 -14.50
C THR A 70 -6.13 -18.73 -15.72
N ALA A 71 -7.16 -19.56 -15.97
CA ALA A 71 -8.01 -19.45 -17.17
C ALA A 71 -8.46 -18.00 -17.39
N GLU A 72 -8.51 -17.59 -18.67
CA GLU A 72 -8.51 -16.23 -19.26
C GLU A 72 -9.46 -15.14 -18.66
N LEU A 73 -10.20 -15.43 -17.61
CA LEU A 73 -11.26 -14.58 -17.04
C LEU A 73 -11.09 -14.22 -15.55
N SER A 74 -10.06 -14.71 -14.83
CA SER A 74 -9.85 -14.31 -13.43
C SER A 74 -8.81 -13.20 -13.31
N TRP A 75 -9.29 -11.95 -13.27
CA TRP A 75 -8.49 -10.79 -12.88
C TRP A 75 -8.92 -10.28 -11.50
N PHE A 76 -8.04 -9.52 -10.84
CA PHE A 76 -8.39 -8.75 -9.63
C PHE A 76 -7.60 -7.45 -9.57
N TYR A 77 -8.07 -6.49 -8.78
CA TYR A 77 -7.34 -5.25 -8.57
C TYR A 77 -6.16 -5.45 -7.62
N VAL A 78 -5.01 -4.92 -8.01
CA VAL A 78 -3.90 -4.60 -7.11
C VAL A 78 -3.95 -3.12 -6.82
N TYR A 79 -3.87 -2.76 -5.54
CA TYR A 79 -3.83 -1.38 -5.10
C TYR A 79 -2.41 -0.95 -4.80
N VAL A 80 -2.09 0.30 -5.13
CA VAL A 80 -0.79 0.92 -4.89
C VAL A 80 -1.02 2.21 -4.12
N HIS A 81 -0.63 2.20 -2.85
CA HIS A 81 -0.68 3.32 -1.94
C HIS A 81 0.70 3.98 -1.89
N LEU A 82 0.78 5.21 -2.41
CA LEU A 82 2.00 6.00 -2.41
C LEU A 82 1.89 7.14 -1.42
N GLU A 83 2.92 7.29 -0.58
CA GLU A 83 3.08 8.44 0.31
C GLU A 83 4.41 9.15 0.04
N LEU A 84 4.37 10.47 -0.11
CA LEU A 84 5.55 11.28 -0.36
C LEU A 84 6.08 11.90 0.93
N GLN A 85 7.36 11.70 1.20
CA GLN A 85 7.99 12.19 2.43
C GLN A 85 9.30 12.91 2.15
N ALA A 86 9.43 14.12 2.69
CA ALA A 86 10.67 14.89 2.66
C ALA A 86 11.51 14.69 3.94
N THR A 87 10.92 14.10 4.98
CA THR A 87 11.55 13.83 6.27
C THR A 87 11.27 12.41 6.71
N SER A 88 12.21 11.81 7.41
CA SER A 88 12.00 10.52 8.08
C SER A 88 11.17 10.77 9.33
N GLU A 89 9.91 10.31 9.36
CA GLU A 89 9.01 10.45 10.51
C GLU A 89 9.04 9.16 11.34
N ALA A 90 9.17 9.30 12.66
CA ALA A 90 9.41 8.17 13.57
C ALA A 90 8.40 7.03 13.43
N PHE A 91 7.11 7.37 13.25
CA PHE A 91 6.02 6.39 13.16
C PHE A 91 5.48 6.20 11.73
N MET A 92 6.31 6.42 10.71
CA MET A 92 5.93 6.22 9.31
C MET A 92 5.32 4.83 9.06
N ALA A 93 5.95 3.77 9.58
CA ALA A 93 5.47 2.40 9.38
C ALA A 93 4.05 2.19 9.94
N LEU A 94 3.76 2.74 11.12
CA LEU A 94 2.41 2.72 11.71
C LEU A 94 1.40 3.45 10.83
N ARG A 95 1.77 4.62 10.29
CA ARG A 95 0.90 5.37 9.40
C ARG A 95 0.58 4.60 8.12
N MET A 96 1.59 4.06 7.45
CA MET A 96 1.41 3.25 6.23
C MET A 96 0.52 2.03 6.51
N ALA A 97 0.77 1.32 7.61
CA ALA A 97 -0.04 0.17 8.01
C ALA A 97 -1.51 0.56 8.29
N THR A 98 -1.72 1.68 8.98
CA THR A 98 -3.07 2.19 9.27
C THR A 98 -3.83 2.50 7.99
N HIS A 99 -3.21 3.21 7.04
CA HIS A 99 -3.86 3.53 5.77
C HIS A 99 -4.19 2.27 4.97
N LYS A 100 -3.26 1.30 4.91
CA LYS A 100 -3.50 0.01 4.27
C LYS A 100 -4.69 -0.73 4.90
N LEU A 101 -4.75 -0.83 6.24
CA LEU A 101 -5.81 -1.54 6.95
C LEU A 101 -7.17 -0.86 6.80
N LEU A 102 -7.21 0.47 6.82
CA LEU A 102 -8.44 1.24 6.60
C LEU A 102 -8.96 1.08 5.16
N LEU A 103 -8.07 1.05 4.16
CA LEU A 103 -8.45 0.74 2.78
C LEU A 103 -9.04 -0.68 2.69
N LEU A 104 -8.35 -1.68 3.23
CA LEU A 104 -8.81 -3.07 3.19
C LEU A 104 -10.18 -3.25 3.85
N GLN A 105 -10.41 -2.60 5.00
CA GLN A 105 -11.72 -2.58 5.65
C GLN A 105 -12.80 -1.98 4.74
N ASP A 106 -12.47 -0.91 4.02
CA ASP A 106 -13.41 -0.27 3.10
C ASP A 106 -13.76 -1.18 1.91
N LEU A 107 -12.76 -1.86 1.33
CA LEU A 107 -12.97 -2.80 0.23
C LEU A 107 -13.85 -3.99 0.65
N VAL A 108 -13.69 -4.50 1.89
CA VAL A 108 -14.58 -5.52 2.45
C VAL A 108 -16.01 -5.03 2.52
N ARG A 109 -16.24 -3.81 3.02
CA ARG A 109 -17.58 -3.22 3.12
C ARG A 109 -18.25 -3.04 1.76
N ARG A 110 -17.47 -2.77 0.71
CA ARG A 110 -17.94 -2.62 -0.67
C ARG A 110 -18.04 -3.93 -1.44
N ASN A 111 -17.65 -5.05 -0.83
CA ASN A 111 -17.52 -6.36 -1.49
C ASN A 111 -16.59 -6.32 -2.74
N GLU A 112 -15.56 -5.48 -2.71
CA GLU A 112 -14.54 -5.36 -3.75
C GLU A 112 -13.38 -6.33 -3.49
N LEU A 113 -13.70 -7.63 -3.48
CA LEU A 113 -12.79 -8.72 -3.17
C LEU A 113 -12.20 -9.35 -4.43
N ALA A 114 -11.07 -10.04 -4.28
CA ALA A 114 -10.51 -10.90 -5.32
C ALA A 114 -11.41 -12.13 -5.55
N PRO A 115 -11.33 -12.82 -6.70
CA PRO A 115 -12.25 -13.91 -7.10
C PRO A 115 -12.50 -15.00 -6.06
N ALA A 116 -11.52 -15.30 -5.21
CA ALA A 116 -11.65 -16.29 -4.13
C ALA A 116 -12.28 -15.74 -2.83
N GLY A 117 -12.93 -14.57 -2.88
CA GLY A 117 -13.44 -13.87 -1.69
C GLY A 117 -12.33 -13.36 -0.77
N LYS A 118 -11.11 -13.20 -1.29
CA LYS A 118 -9.94 -12.75 -0.53
C LYS A 118 -9.73 -11.25 -0.68
N LEU A 119 -9.04 -10.65 0.28
CA LEU A 119 -8.59 -9.28 0.18
C LEU A 119 -7.66 -9.09 -1.03
N PRO A 120 -7.83 -8.02 -1.82
CA PRO A 120 -6.90 -7.70 -2.89
C PRO A 120 -5.54 -7.26 -2.30
N PRO A 121 -4.42 -7.51 -3.01
CA PRO A 121 -3.12 -7.02 -2.58
C PRO A 121 -3.08 -5.49 -2.55
N VAL A 122 -2.49 -4.94 -1.49
CA VAL A 122 -2.19 -3.51 -1.36
C VAL A 122 -0.67 -3.35 -1.16
N LEU A 123 -0.04 -2.73 -2.13
CA LEU A 123 1.36 -2.34 -2.10
C LEU A 123 1.49 -0.92 -1.54
N SER A 124 2.21 -0.77 -0.44
CA SER A 124 2.46 0.50 0.22
C SER A 124 3.90 0.94 -0.04
N VAL A 125 4.10 2.12 -0.65
CA VAL A 125 5.43 2.64 -0.99
C VAL A 125 5.57 4.06 -0.49
N VAL A 126 6.66 4.32 0.23
CA VAL A 126 7.06 5.68 0.60
C VAL A 126 8.10 6.18 -0.40
N VAL A 127 7.78 7.29 -1.08
CA VAL A 127 8.73 8.01 -1.94
C VAL A 127 9.45 9.05 -1.09
N TYR A 128 10.69 8.73 -0.71
CA TYR A 128 11.49 9.60 0.13
C TYR A 128 12.37 10.54 -0.70
N THR A 129 12.23 11.85 -0.45
CA THR A 129 12.91 12.94 -1.17
C THR A 129 13.78 13.80 -0.25
N GLY A 130 13.97 13.37 0.99
CA GLY A 130 14.78 14.07 1.97
C GLY A 130 16.27 13.99 1.69
N LYS A 131 17.01 15.00 2.16
CA LYS A 131 18.47 15.09 1.97
C LYS A 131 19.25 14.16 2.90
N ALA A 132 18.73 13.93 4.11
CA ALA A 132 19.36 13.03 5.08
C ALA A 132 19.03 11.56 4.72
N PRO A 133 19.87 10.58 5.06
CA PRO A 133 19.47 9.18 4.96
C PRO A 133 18.22 8.87 5.79
N TRP A 134 17.38 7.94 5.31
CA TRP A 134 16.25 7.41 6.08
C TRP A 134 16.76 6.65 7.31
N LYS A 135 16.19 6.92 8.50
CA LYS A 135 16.63 6.31 9.78
C LYS A 135 15.52 5.63 10.57
N GLU A 136 14.26 5.94 10.26
CA GLU A 136 13.12 5.49 11.05
C GLU A 136 12.67 4.08 10.64
N ALA A 137 11.87 3.44 11.48
CA ALA A 137 11.35 2.11 11.23
C ALA A 137 10.55 2.02 9.93
N ARG A 138 10.68 0.88 9.23
CA ARG A 138 10.04 0.58 7.94
C ARG A 138 8.94 -0.48 8.03
N SER A 139 8.79 -1.10 9.19
CA SER A 139 7.76 -2.10 9.45
C SER A 139 7.17 -1.92 10.86
N LEU A 140 6.03 -2.54 11.15
CA LEU A 140 5.45 -2.50 12.49
C LEU A 140 6.33 -3.26 13.47
N GLU A 141 6.94 -4.35 13.03
CA GLU A 141 7.81 -5.20 13.85
C GLU A 141 9.03 -4.43 14.35
N GLU A 142 9.60 -3.55 13.50
CA GLU A 142 10.70 -2.65 13.89
C GLU A 142 10.26 -1.57 14.92
N LEU A 143 8.97 -1.26 15.00
CA LEU A 143 8.40 -0.31 15.98
C LEU A 143 8.02 -0.96 17.31
N MET A 144 7.85 -2.28 17.34
CA MET A 144 7.36 -2.98 18.51
C MET A 144 8.49 -3.27 19.49
N GLU A 145 8.22 -3.04 20.77
CA GLU A 145 9.12 -3.50 21.83
C GLU A 145 9.17 -5.05 21.81
N PRO A 146 10.35 -5.66 21.80
CA PRO A 146 10.47 -7.12 21.84
C PRO A 146 9.86 -7.67 23.14
N LEU A 147 8.98 -8.68 23.01
CA LEU A 147 8.47 -9.42 24.16
C LEU A 147 9.48 -10.48 24.59
N PRO A 148 10.05 -10.41 25.81
CA PRO A 148 11.01 -11.41 26.26
C PRO A 148 10.41 -12.82 26.27
N GLY A 149 11.07 -13.76 25.61
CA GLY A 149 10.65 -15.16 25.55
C GLY A 149 9.54 -15.48 24.55
N ALA A 150 9.04 -14.52 23.78
CA ALA A 150 8.10 -14.75 22.68
C ALA A 150 8.78 -14.54 21.33
N ALA A 151 8.54 -15.44 20.37
CA ALA A 151 8.91 -15.19 18.98
C ALA A 151 7.95 -14.12 18.43
N LEU A 152 8.48 -12.94 18.09
CA LEU A 152 7.72 -11.74 17.70
C LEU A 152 6.76 -11.95 16.52
N GLY A 153 6.92 -13.03 15.74
CA GLY A 153 6.03 -13.37 14.62
C GLY A 153 4.78 -14.18 15.00
N GLU A 154 4.74 -14.87 16.14
CA GLU A 154 3.59 -15.74 16.49
C GLU A 154 2.47 -14.98 17.23
N ALA A 155 2.79 -13.88 17.92
CA ALA A 155 1.86 -13.21 18.82
C ALA A 155 1.19 -11.95 18.25
N THR A 156 1.64 -11.41 17.11
CA THR A 156 1.33 -10.02 16.72
C THR A 156 0.65 -9.86 15.35
N GLU A 157 0.92 -10.75 14.38
CA GLU A 157 0.30 -10.69 13.05
C GLU A 157 -1.02 -11.50 12.92
N GLY A 158 -1.31 -12.35 13.92
CA GLY A 158 -2.50 -13.20 13.95
C GLY A 158 -3.46 -12.86 15.08
N PHE A 159 -4.47 -13.71 15.28
CA PHE A 159 -5.34 -13.67 16.44
C PHE A 159 -5.31 -15.02 17.16
N GLY A 160 -5.29 -15.00 18.50
CA GLY A 160 -5.49 -16.20 19.30
C GLY A 160 -6.96 -16.61 19.24
N LEU A 161 -7.25 -17.82 18.75
CA LEU A 161 -8.59 -18.39 18.78
C LEU A 161 -8.73 -19.31 19.99
N LEU A 162 -9.44 -18.85 21.02
CA LEU A 162 -9.85 -19.69 22.16
C LEU A 162 -11.27 -20.18 21.92
N SER A 163 -11.40 -21.46 21.56
CA SER A 163 -12.69 -22.14 21.41
C SER A 163 -12.88 -23.09 22.59
N TYR A 164 -13.98 -22.91 23.34
CA TYR A 164 -14.43 -23.86 24.36
C TYR A 164 -15.52 -24.73 23.74
N HIS A 165 -15.30 -26.04 23.70
CA HIS A 165 -16.29 -27.05 23.30
C HIS A 165 -16.99 -27.62 24.52
#